data_AF-A0A444HN33-F1
#
_entry.id   AF-A0A444HN33-F1
#
_cell.length_a   1.000
_cell.length_b   1.000
_cell.length_c   1.000
_cell.angle_alpha   90.00
_cell.angle_beta   90.00
_cell.angle_gamma   90.00
#
_symmetry.space_group_name_H-M   'P 1'
#
loop_
_entity.id
_entity.type
_entity.pdbx_description
1 polymer ?
#
loop_
_entity_poly.entity_id
_entity_poly.type
_entity_poly.pdbx_seq_one_letter_code
_entity_poly.pdbx_strand_id
1 'polypeptide(L)'
;MAIYYVNPAIGSNGNSGTSEDTPFASFWAVENLKLQPGDSVLLAAGSVFNDQLDLKYSGTVNAPITIGSYGVGDAPVIHSPNDGIHSLYASNIVIENIKISDTGGAAIYGGSVSNWTVRNVEVDHTGLAGKSGSVTFRTGSNITIENSTINDVNGDGVWIEKVNGVNFLNNTVTNAHGTAADAVQMNDSSNIVISGNYLDQTGAATPKGVIALVRPVNALVEDNAIIGGGFGIGAQAGTNVAIHDNDISGYGGYSWSYAIGLGDQGDTRDYDISGNYIHDGVWGVAVSAAGTTTYVREDIDIHNNVFDDLSQAALKVDRPASGSFHDNVIASDVTPYSISPAIIAANTFPVSNNTTLDEAQATLLASSDSLAVGDTTHTDTAPALVATHDSLKISSDLDAAHNGNILENDSSANGTLLLRRFEGEYVDKDGVTLTGQYGTIHVDSDGDYTYTADAAKLAGLSGDVSDTFHYKISDGTSLHFDTDTLSISIHVDDLLT
;
A
#
# COMPACT_ATOMS: atom_id res chain seq x y z
N MET A 1 7.52 9.35 -31.76
CA MET A 1 8.26 9.83 -30.58
C MET A 1 8.70 11.26 -30.81
N ALA A 2 7.78 12.16 -30.53
CA ALA A 2 8.02 13.56 -30.25
C ALA A 2 7.84 13.79 -28.75
N ILE A 3 8.53 14.79 -28.21
CA ILE A 3 8.33 15.28 -26.84
C ILE A 3 7.66 16.64 -26.95
N TYR A 4 6.54 16.81 -26.25
CA TYR A 4 5.80 18.05 -26.19
C TYR A 4 5.86 18.63 -24.78
N TYR A 5 6.26 19.88 -24.66
CA TYR A 5 6.39 20.59 -23.40
C TYR A 5 5.18 21.51 -23.20
N VAL A 6 4.65 21.55 -21.98
CA VAL A 6 3.55 22.43 -21.61
C VAL A 6 3.98 23.27 -20.40
N ASN A 7 3.85 24.59 -20.51
CA ASN A 7 4.15 25.53 -19.45
C ASN A 7 3.19 26.73 -19.53
N PRO A 8 2.27 26.91 -18.57
CA PRO A 8 1.29 27.98 -18.62
C PRO A 8 1.90 29.37 -18.40
N ALA A 9 3.10 29.47 -17.81
CA ALA A 9 3.75 30.74 -17.50
C ALA A 9 4.46 31.36 -18.73
N ILE A 10 5.07 30.54 -19.59
CA ILE A 10 5.87 31.02 -20.73
C ILE A 10 5.37 30.52 -22.09
N GLY A 11 4.43 29.58 -22.11
CA GLY A 11 3.98 28.91 -23.31
C GLY A 11 3.01 29.72 -24.18
N SER A 12 2.81 29.23 -25.39
CA SER A 12 1.79 29.72 -26.32
C SER A 12 1.19 28.55 -27.10
N ASN A 13 -0.14 28.52 -27.25
CA ASN A 13 -0.83 27.49 -28.04
C ASN A 13 -0.58 27.60 -29.56
N GLY A 14 0.12 28.65 -30.01
CA GLY A 14 0.64 28.75 -31.38
C GLY A 14 2.04 28.15 -31.57
N ASN A 15 2.72 27.74 -30.49
CA ASN A 15 4.04 27.10 -30.58
C ASN A 15 3.90 25.67 -31.13
N SER A 16 5.03 25.06 -31.50
CA SER A 16 5.06 23.63 -31.83
C SER A 16 5.03 22.73 -30.59
N GLY A 17 5.38 23.28 -29.42
CA GLY A 17 5.53 22.55 -28.17
C GLY A 17 6.73 21.61 -28.12
N THR A 18 7.59 21.55 -29.16
CA THR A 18 8.67 20.55 -29.25
C THR A 18 10.01 20.97 -28.62
N SER A 19 10.02 22.10 -27.92
CA SER A 19 11.17 22.61 -27.15
C SER A 19 10.69 23.27 -25.86
N GLU A 20 11.46 23.12 -24.78
CA GLU A 20 11.22 23.76 -23.49
C GLU A 20 11.14 25.29 -23.58
N ASP A 21 11.87 25.92 -24.52
CA ASP A 21 11.86 27.37 -24.74
C ASP A 21 10.59 27.86 -25.45
N THR A 22 9.88 26.96 -26.14
CA THR A 22 8.64 27.28 -26.87
C THR A 22 7.55 26.24 -26.58
N PRO A 23 7.13 26.11 -25.31
CA PRO A 23 6.17 25.10 -24.90
C PRO A 23 4.74 25.54 -25.28
N PHE A 24 3.80 24.60 -25.26
CA PHE A 24 2.38 24.93 -25.27
C PHE A 24 1.97 25.66 -23.98
N ALA A 25 0.90 26.47 -24.05
CA ALA A 25 0.39 27.17 -22.88
C ALA A 25 -0.62 26.32 -22.08
N SER A 26 -1.37 25.43 -22.73
CA SER A 26 -2.42 24.65 -22.08
C SER A 26 -2.69 23.30 -22.75
N PHE A 27 -3.48 22.46 -22.07
CA PHE A 27 -3.92 21.17 -22.58
C PHE A 27 -4.72 21.26 -23.87
N TRP A 28 -5.40 22.37 -24.14
CA TRP A 28 -6.08 22.59 -25.41
C TRP A 28 -5.16 22.32 -26.62
N ALA A 29 -3.90 22.75 -26.58
CA ALA A 29 -2.98 22.51 -27.69
C ALA A 29 -2.61 21.02 -27.80
N VAL A 30 -2.35 20.37 -26.66
CA VAL A 30 -2.06 18.93 -26.56
C VAL A 30 -3.21 18.11 -27.12
N GLU A 31 -4.44 18.45 -26.77
CA GLU A 31 -5.64 17.75 -27.19
C GLU A 31 -5.99 17.90 -28.67
N ASN A 32 -5.45 18.94 -29.33
CA ASN A 32 -5.53 19.13 -30.77
C ASN A 32 -4.37 18.43 -31.51
N LEU A 33 -3.40 17.87 -30.78
CA LEU A 33 -2.42 16.97 -31.37
C LEU A 33 -3.05 15.61 -31.66
N LYS A 34 -2.51 14.95 -32.67
CA LYS A 34 -2.69 13.52 -32.88
C LYS A 34 -1.48 12.79 -32.32
N LEU A 35 -1.43 12.64 -30.98
CA LEU A 35 -0.35 11.92 -30.32
C LEU A 35 -0.16 10.54 -30.97
N GLN A 36 1.10 10.18 -31.21
CA GLN A 36 1.50 8.90 -31.79
C GLN A 36 2.11 8.01 -30.70
N PRO A 37 2.17 6.68 -30.92
CA PRO A 37 2.90 5.79 -30.05
C PRO A 37 4.34 6.25 -29.78
N GLY A 38 4.72 6.23 -28.49
CA GLY A 38 6.00 6.70 -27.99
C GLY A 38 6.13 8.21 -27.84
N ASP A 39 5.07 9.00 -28.07
CA ASP A 39 5.12 10.44 -27.80
C ASP A 39 5.02 10.73 -26.30
N SER A 40 5.62 11.84 -25.85
CA SER A 40 5.56 12.29 -24.46
C SER A 40 4.98 13.70 -24.37
N VAL A 41 4.18 13.95 -23.33
CA VAL A 41 3.70 15.28 -22.94
C VAL A 41 4.28 15.56 -21.55
N LEU A 42 5.19 16.53 -21.46
CA LEU A 42 5.89 16.88 -20.23
C LEU A 42 5.40 18.23 -19.71
N LEU A 43 5.01 18.25 -18.44
CA LEU A 43 4.47 19.40 -17.73
C LEU A 43 5.56 20.08 -16.92
N ALA A 44 5.66 21.40 -17.00
CA ALA A 44 6.74 22.13 -16.33
C ALA A 44 6.61 22.08 -14.80
N ALA A 45 7.67 21.68 -14.10
CA ALA A 45 7.76 21.71 -12.65
C ALA A 45 7.33 23.08 -12.08
N GLY A 46 6.65 23.06 -10.93
CA GLY A 46 6.10 24.24 -10.25
C GLY A 46 4.90 24.88 -10.96
N SER A 47 4.40 24.31 -12.07
CA SER A 47 3.23 24.85 -12.78
C SER A 47 1.92 24.30 -12.23
N VAL A 48 0.88 25.12 -12.31
CA VAL A 48 -0.51 24.72 -12.02
C VAL A 48 -1.34 24.81 -13.29
N PHE A 49 -1.96 23.70 -13.68
CA PHE A 49 -2.89 23.59 -14.81
C PHE A 49 -4.32 23.57 -14.27
N ASN A 50 -5.19 24.43 -14.75
CA ASN A 50 -6.57 24.56 -14.26
C ASN A 50 -7.58 24.05 -15.31
N ASP A 51 -7.33 22.86 -15.86
CA ASP A 51 -8.14 22.25 -16.91
C ASP A 51 -8.02 20.72 -16.86
N GLN A 52 -9.00 20.02 -17.43
CA GLN A 52 -8.93 18.56 -17.65
C GLN A 52 -7.98 18.26 -18.82
N LEU A 53 -7.23 17.16 -18.77
CA LEU A 53 -6.50 16.62 -19.91
C LEU A 53 -7.22 15.40 -20.50
N ASP A 54 -7.79 15.55 -21.71
CA ASP A 54 -8.41 14.44 -22.44
C ASP A 54 -7.43 13.65 -23.32
N LEU A 55 -7.15 12.40 -22.96
CA LEU A 55 -6.33 11.49 -23.77
C LEU A 55 -7.19 10.77 -24.82
N LYS A 56 -6.99 11.14 -26.09
CA LYS A 56 -7.79 10.67 -27.23
C LYS A 56 -7.10 9.57 -28.06
N TYR A 57 -5.79 9.38 -27.89
CA TYR A 57 -4.98 8.49 -28.72
C TYR A 57 -4.18 7.53 -27.87
N SER A 58 -3.95 6.33 -28.40
CA SER A 58 -3.26 5.24 -27.72
C SER A 58 -1.80 5.17 -28.15
N GLY A 59 -0.94 4.75 -27.22
CA GLY A 59 0.37 4.24 -27.56
C GLY A 59 0.29 2.80 -28.08
N THR A 60 1.42 2.10 -28.00
CA THR A 60 1.51 0.64 -28.13
C THR A 60 2.24 0.06 -26.93
N VAL A 61 2.14 -1.24 -26.69
CA VAL A 61 2.84 -1.91 -25.58
C VAL A 61 4.35 -1.59 -25.57
N ASN A 62 4.98 -1.51 -26.75
CA ASN A 62 6.42 -1.23 -26.87
C ASN A 62 6.76 0.27 -26.95
N ALA A 63 5.75 1.13 -27.05
CA ALA A 63 5.90 2.57 -27.18
C ALA A 63 4.64 3.25 -26.63
N PRO A 64 4.47 3.27 -25.29
CA PRO A 64 3.34 3.95 -24.66
C PRO A 64 3.41 5.46 -24.91
N ILE A 65 2.29 6.15 -24.73
CA ILE A 65 2.29 7.62 -24.61
C ILE A 65 2.53 7.95 -23.15
N THR A 66 3.48 8.86 -22.88
CA THR A 66 3.83 9.26 -21.50
C THR A 66 3.31 10.66 -21.20
N ILE A 67 2.62 10.82 -20.08
CA ILE A 67 2.32 12.11 -19.46
C ILE A 67 3.22 12.22 -18.23
N GLY A 68 4.10 13.22 -18.22
CA GLY A 68 5.12 13.35 -17.18
C GLY A 68 5.44 14.79 -16.85
N SER A 69 6.56 15.01 -16.15
CA SER A 69 7.07 16.34 -15.82
C SER A 69 8.44 16.62 -16.44
N TYR A 70 8.83 17.89 -16.50
CA TYR A 70 10.18 18.35 -16.85
C TYR A 70 10.58 19.58 -16.04
N GLY A 71 11.87 19.90 -16.02
CA GLY A 71 12.43 20.98 -15.22
C GLY A 71 12.74 20.56 -13.78
N VAL A 72 13.07 21.53 -12.95
CA VAL A 72 13.47 21.33 -11.55
C VAL A 72 12.49 22.06 -10.64
N GLY A 73 12.10 21.43 -9.54
CA GLY A 73 11.20 21.98 -8.53
C GLY A 73 10.05 21.04 -8.21
N ASP A 74 9.01 21.58 -7.58
CA ASP A 74 7.82 20.83 -7.19
C ASP A 74 7.13 20.19 -8.39
N ALA A 75 6.44 19.07 -8.16
CA ALA A 75 5.68 18.39 -9.20
C ALA A 75 4.65 19.34 -9.84
N PRO A 76 4.45 19.32 -11.16
CA PRO A 76 3.38 20.06 -11.80
C PRO A 76 2.03 19.56 -11.29
N VAL A 77 1.11 20.50 -11.05
CA VAL A 77 -0.19 20.22 -10.44
C VAL A 77 -1.30 20.38 -11.48
N ILE A 78 -2.15 19.36 -11.60
CA ILE A 78 -3.40 19.44 -12.38
C ILE A 78 -4.58 19.66 -11.42
N HIS A 79 -5.25 20.80 -11.57
CA HIS A 79 -6.54 21.13 -10.99
C HIS A 79 -7.61 21.13 -12.08
N SER A 80 -8.82 20.64 -11.79
CA SER A 80 -9.88 20.59 -12.79
C SER A 80 -11.28 20.65 -12.17
N PRO A 81 -12.23 21.43 -12.74
CA PRO A 81 -13.63 21.33 -12.32
C PRO A 81 -14.28 19.99 -12.71
N ASN A 82 -13.61 19.19 -13.54
CA ASN A 82 -14.03 17.86 -13.97
C ASN A 82 -12.98 16.83 -13.50
N ASP A 83 -12.66 15.82 -14.31
CA ASP A 83 -11.56 14.90 -14.02
C ASP A 83 -10.20 15.61 -14.23
N GLY A 84 -9.14 15.11 -13.60
CA GLY A 84 -7.77 15.58 -13.87
C GLY A 84 -7.27 15.09 -15.23
N ILE A 85 -7.08 13.77 -15.35
CA ILE A 85 -6.75 13.09 -16.61
C ILE A 85 -7.89 12.14 -16.97
N HIS A 86 -8.45 12.30 -18.17
CA HIS A 86 -9.61 11.55 -18.62
C HIS A 86 -9.33 10.78 -19.91
N SER A 87 -9.77 9.53 -19.96
CA SER A 87 -9.93 8.80 -21.20
C SER A 87 -11.04 7.77 -21.14
N LEU A 88 -11.82 7.70 -22.22
CA LEU A 88 -12.75 6.59 -22.43
C LEU A 88 -12.08 5.39 -23.11
N TYR A 89 -11.07 5.58 -23.95
CA TYR A 89 -10.61 4.55 -24.88
C TYR A 89 -9.11 4.52 -25.17
N ALA A 90 -8.32 5.49 -24.70
CA ALA A 90 -6.88 5.51 -24.94
C ALA A 90 -6.21 4.41 -24.10
N SER A 91 -5.31 3.64 -24.70
CA SER A 91 -4.59 2.53 -24.08
C SER A 91 -3.08 2.68 -24.30
N ASN A 92 -2.27 1.95 -23.53
CA ASN A 92 -0.81 2.05 -23.54
C ASN A 92 -0.36 3.47 -23.13
N ILE A 93 -0.73 3.86 -21.92
CA ILE A 93 -0.48 5.18 -21.34
C ILE A 93 0.37 5.01 -20.09
N VAL A 94 1.35 5.89 -19.91
CA VAL A 94 2.09 6.05 -18.66
C VAL A 94 1.82 7.44 -18.11
N ILE A 95 1.47 7.54 -16.83
CA ILE A 95 1.31 8.79 -16.10
C ILE A 95 2.31 8.76 -14.94
N GLU A 96 3.19 9.76 -14.87
CA GLU A 96 4.28 9.75 -13.89
C GLU A 96 4.73 11.13 -13.41
N ASN A 97 5.23 11.20 -12.18
CA ASN A 97 5.93 12.37 -11.63
C ASN A 97 5.11 13.68 -11.65
N ILE A 98 3.80 13.58 -11.38
CA ILE A 98 2.87 14.72 -11.36
C ILE A 98 1.98 14.68 -10.11
N LYS A 99 1.39 15.82 -9.76
CA LYS A 99 0.32 15.92 -8.76
C LYS A 99 -1.02 16.22 -9.44
N ILE A 100 -2.09 15.63 -8.95
CA ILE A 100 -3.47 15.93 -9.34
C ILE A 100 -4.26 16.24 -8.08
N SER A 101 -4.80 17.45 -7.98
CA SER A 101 -5.53 17.88 -6.79
C SER A 101 -6.77 18.70 -7.09
N ASP A 102 -7.65 18.82 -6.10
CA ASP A 102 -8.83 19.68 -6.15
C ASP A 102 -9.71 19.46 -7.40
N THR A 103 -9.93 18.20 -7.78
CA THR A 103 -10.73 17.85 -8.96
C THR A 103 -12.22 17.71 -8.63
N GLY A 104 -13.10 18.24 -9.48
CA GLY A 104 -14.55 18.02 -9.39
C GLY A 104 -15.00 16.63 -9.86
N GLY A 105 -14.12 15.86 -10.48
CA GLY A 105 -14.29 14.47 -10.85
C GLY A 105 -13.16 13.60 -10.31
N ALA A 106 -12.88 12.50 -10.97
CA ALA A 106 -11.76 11.62 -10.66
C ALA A 106 -10.42 12.35 -10.93
N ALA A 107 -9.40 12.08 -10.13
CA ALA A 107 -8.03 12.48 -10.48
C ALA A 107 -7.63 11.86 -11.83
N ILE A 108 -7.88 10.57 -11.98
CA ILE A 108 -7.62 9.80 -13.19
C ILE A 108 -8.83 8.93 -13.51
N TYR A 109 -9.35 9.04 -14.73
CA TYR A 109 -10.45 8.21 -15.22
C TYR A 109 -10.09 7.47 -16.51
N GLY A 110 -10.09 6.14 -16.45
CA GLY A 110 -10.00 5.23 -17.60
C GLY A 110 -11.27 4.40 -17.77
N GLY A 111 -12.03 4.62 -18.85
CA GLY A 111 -13.35 3.99 -19.03
C GLY A 111 -13.36 2.59 -19.67
N SER A 112 -12.64 2.41 -20.77
CA SER A 112 -12.48 1.14 -21.48
C SER A 112 -11.09 1.10 -22.08
N VAL A 113 -10.10 0.85 -21.20
CA VAL A 113 -8.69 1.10 -21.46
C VAL A 113 -7.84 -0.11 -21.10
N SER A 114 -6.62 -0.20 -21.63
CA SER A 114 -5.68 -1.26 -21.25
C SER A 114 -4.25 -0.78 -21.27
N ASN A 115 -3.36 -1.46 -20.53
CA ASN A 115 -1.94 -1.14 -20.43
C ASN A 115 -1.74 0.30 -19.93
N TRP A 116 -2.28 0.62 -18.77
CA TRP A 116 -2.00 1.89 -18.09
C TRP A 116 -1.07 1.67 -16.92
N THR A 117 -0.06 2.52 -16.81
CA THR A 117 0.82 2.60 -15.64
C THR A 117 0.68 3.99 -15.03
N VAL A 118 0.32 4.05 -13.75
CA VAL A 118 0.34 5.26 -12.93
C VAL A 118 1.45 5.06 -11.90
N ARG A 119 2.50 5.88 -11.94
CA ARG A 119 3.67 5.69 -11.06
C ARG A 119 4.23 7.00 -10.54
N ASN A 120 4.58 7.08 -9.26
CA ASN A 120 5.05 8.34 -8.66
C ASN A 120 4.08 9.51 -8.91
N VAL A 121 2.79 9.28 -8.63
CA VAL A 121 1.74 10.29 -8.76
C VAL A 121 1.16 10.60 -7.39
N GLU A 122 1.00 11.89 -7.10
CA GLU A 122 0.29 12.35 -5.90
C GLU A 122 -1.14 12.76 -6.29
N VAL A 123 -2.12 12.24 -5.56
CA VAL A 123 -3.54 12.57 -5.69
C VAL A 123 -4.03 13.10 -4.36
N ASP A 124 -4.63 14.30 -4.35
CA ASP A 124 -4.96 14.99 -3.10
C ASP A 124 -6.26 15.80 -3.22
N HIS A 125 -7.19 15.68 -2.28
CA HIS A 125 -8.45 16.47 -2.28
C HIS A 125 -9.29 16.35 -3.57
N THR A 126 -9.32 15.16 -4.17
CA THR A 126 -10.00 14.91 -5.44
C THR A 126 -11.34 14.20 -5.25
N GLY A 127 -12.23 14.33 -6.23
CA GLY A 127 -13.53 13.66 -6.23
C GLY A 127 -14.66 14.49 -5.62
N LEU A 128 -15.89 14.06 -5.88
CA LEU A 128 -17.10 14.62 -5.28
C LEU A 128 -17.84 13.57 -4.47
N ALA A 129 -18.46 14.01 -3.37
CA ALA A 129 -19.31 13.16 -2.55
C ALA A 129 -20.35 12.40 -3.40
N GLY A 130 -20.37 11.07 -3.26
CA GLY A 130 -21.30 10.18 -3.98
C GLY A 130 -20.85 9.77 -5.39
N LYS A 131 -19.62 10.10 -5.81
CA LYS A 131 -18.95 9.52 -6.97
C LYS A 131 -18.17 8.27 -6.59
N SER A 132 -17.83 7.46 -7.60
CA SER A 132 -17.33 6.10 -7.39
C SER A 132 -15.89 6.04 -6.88
N GLY A 133 -14.96 6.84 -7.41
CA GLY A 133 -13.61 6.91 -6.85
C GLY A 133 -12.72 7.94 -7.52
N SER A 134 -11.57 8.22 -6.89
CA SER A 134 -10.63 9.23 -7.37
C SER A 134 -9.70 8.72 -8.46
N VAL A 135 -9.12 7.53 -8.31
CA VAL A 135 -8.40 6.85 -9.40
C VAL A 135 -9.29 5.71 -9.89
N THR A 136 -9.85 5.88 -11.09
CA THR A 136 -10.86 4.96 -11.64
C THR A 136 -10.38 4.28 -12.91
N PHE A 137 -10.45 2.95 -12.95
CA PHE A 137 -10.26 2.17 -14.17
C PHE A 137 -11.38 1.16 -14.39
N ARG A 138 -11.91 1.13 -15.60
CA ARG A 138 -13.05 0.27 -15.95
C ARG A 138 -12.76 -0.49 -17.24
N THR A 139 -13.38 -1.67 -17.34
CA THR A 139 -13.43 -2.56 -18.52
C THR A 139 -12.12 -2.61 -19.31
N GLY A 140 -11.25 -3.55 -18.99
CA GLY A 140 -9.91 -3.50 -19.55
C GLY A 140 -8.96 -4.60 -19.13
N SER A 141 -7.68 -4.33 -19.32
CA SER A 141 -6.60 -5.22 -18.89
C SER A 141 -5.31 -4.48 -18.59
N ASN A 142 -4.47 -5.09 -17.75
CA ASN A 142 -3.11 -4.64 -17.44
C ASN A 142 -3.07 -3.19 -16.95
N ILE A 143 -3.58 -2.98 -15.74
CA ILE A 143 -3.50 -1.69 -15.04
C ILE A 143 -2.48 -1.84 -13.92
N THR A 144 -1.50 -0.95 -13.87
CA THR A 144 -0.52 -0.87 -12.80
C THR A 144 -0.61 0.50 -12.15
N ILE A 145 -0.76 0.53 -10.83
CA ILE A 145 -0.64 1.73 -10.01
C ILE A 145 0.43 1.42 -8.96
N GLU A 146 1.53 2.17 -8.98
CA GLU A 146 2.67 1.90 -8.11
C GLU A 146 3.30 3.17 -7.56
N ASN A 147 3.92 3.07 -6.38
CA ASN A 147 4.71 4.14 -5.75
C ASN A 147 3.96 5.49 -5.76
N SER A 148 2.65 5.47 -5.53
CA SER A 148 1.78 6.65 -5.64
C SER A 148 1.04 6.90 -4.34
N THR A 149 0.72 8.16 -4.09
CA THR A 149 0.01 8.61 -2.88
C THR A 149 -1.37 9.12 -3.25
N ILE A 150 -2.41 8.65 -2.57
CA ILE A 150 -3.79 9.08 -2.74
C ILE A 150 -4.32 9.48 -1.36
N ASN A 151 -4.56 10.77 -1.15
CA ASN A 151 -4.90 11.31 0.16
C ASN A 151 -6.17 12.19 0.13
N ASP A 152 -6.97 12.08 1.18
CA ASP A 152 -8.12 12.96 1.49
C ASP A 152 -9.07 13.15 0.30
N VAL A 153 -9.53 12.04 -0.28
CA VAL A 153 -10.38 12.04 -1.47
C VAL A 153 -11.85 11.80 -1.13
N ASN A 154 -12.75 12.12 -2.05
CA ASN A 154 -14.19 11.81 -1.93
C ASN A 154 -14.60 10.68 -2.89
N GLY A 155 -15.29 9.67 -2.35
CA GLY A 155 -15.49 8.37 -3.02
C GLY A 155 -14.35 7.41 -2.69
N ASP A 156 -14.28 6.27 -3.39
CA ASP A 156 -13.17 5.34 -3.18
C ASP A 156 -11.83 5.99 -3.52
N GLY A 157 -10.76 5.65 -2.79
CA GLY A 157 -9.40 6.04 -3.18
C GLY A 157 -9.08 5.57 -4.60
N VAL A 158 -9.22 4.26 -4.78
CA VAL A 158 -9.08 3.57 -6.07
C VAL A 158 -10.31 2.74 -6.34
N TRP A 159 -10.92 2.89 -7.52
CA TRP A 159 -12.04 2.08 -7.96
C TRP A 159 -11.76 1.39 -9.30
N ILE A 160 -11.69 0.06 -9.30
CA ILE A 160 -11.42 -0.74 -10.49
C ILE A 160 -12.59 -1.69 -10.77
N GLU A 161 -13.08 -1.73 -12.00
CA GLU A 161 -14.20 -2.59 -12.39
C GLU A 161 -13.91 -3.32 -13.71
N LYS A 162 -14.07 -4.65 -13.73
CA LYS A 162 -13.94 -5.49 -14.96
C LYS A 162 -12.58 -5.36 -15.63
N VAL A 163 -11.50 -5.42 -14.84
CA VAL A 163 -10.12 -5.40 -15.34
C VAL A 163 -9.45 -6.76 -15.14
N ASN A 164 -8.79 -7.25 -16.18
CA ASN A 164 -7.96 -8.44 -16.12
C ASN A 164 -6.47 -8.06 -16.07
N GLY A 165 -5.78 -8.35 -14.97
CA GLY A 165 -4.41 -7.92 -14.71
C GLY A 165 -4.42 -6.56 -14.02
N VAL A 166 -4.36 -6.58 -12.69
CA VAL A 166 -4.26 -5.38 -11.85
C VAL A 166 -3.06 -5.54 -10.92
N ASN A 167 -2.13 -4.60 -10.96
CA ASN A 167 -1.02 -4.50 -10.02
C ASN A 167 -1.19 -3.21 -9.22
N PHE A 168 -1.37 -3.33 -7.91
CA PHE A 168 -1.47 -2.21 -6.98
C PHE A 168 -0.35 -2.35 -5.94
N LEU A 169 0.78 -1.68 -6.20
CA LEU A 169 2.06 -1.98 -5.58
C LEU A 169 2.65 -0.77 -4.84
N ASN A 170 3.06 -0.92 -3.58
CA ASN A 170 3.81 0.10 -2.84
C ASN A 170 3.14 1.49 -2.85
N ASN A 171 1.82 1.56 -2.78
CA ASN A 171 1.08 2.81 -2.74
C ASN A 171 0.73 3.19 -1.30
N THR A 172 0.48 4.47 -1.10
CA THR A 172 -0.11 5.02 0.12
C THR A 172 -1.51 5.51 -0.20
N VAL A 173 -2.53 5.00 0.50
CA VAL A 173 -3.92 5.51 0.39
C VAL A 173 -4.43 5.88 1.76
N THR A 174 -4.75 7.15 1.95
CA THR A 174 -5.21 7.69 3.22
C THR A 174 -6.52 8.45 3.08
N ASN A 175 -7.46 8.19 3.98
CA ASN A 175 -8.67 9.01 4.17
C ASN A 175 -9.57 9.12 2.92
N ALA A 176 -10.31 8.05 2.60
CA ALA A 176 -11.30 8.07 1.52
C ALA A 176 -12.69 8.38 2.12
N HIS A 177 -13.24 9.55 1.81
CA HIS A 177 -14.45 10.06 2.44
C HIS A 177 -15.71 9.74 1.63
N GLY A 178 -16.78 9.35 2.32
CA GLY A 178 -18.08 9.15 1.70
C GLY A 178 -18.84 7.97 2.28
N THR A 179 -20.16 7.91 2.03
CA THR A 179 -21.01 6.84 2.58
C THR A 179 -20.78 5.46 1.95
N ALA A 180 -20.04 5.42 0.85
CA ALA A 180 -19.70 4.21 0.11
C ALA A 180 -18.21 4.14 -0.23
N ALA A 181 -17.36 4.92 0.46
CA ALA A 181 -15.95 5.08 0.11
C ALA A 181 -15.07 4.04 0.83
N ASP A 182 -14.50 3.11 0.08
CA ASP A 182 -13.41 2.23 0.51
C ASP A 182 -12.05 2.86 0.13
N ALA A 183 -10.94 2.49 0.79
CA ALA A 183 -9.62 2.95 0.31
C ALA A 183 -9.34 2.43 -1.11
N VAL A 184 -9.62 1.13 -1.31
CA VAL A 184 -9.48 0.44 -2.59
C VAL A 184 -10.69 -0.46 -2.80
N GLN A 185 -11.39 -0.30 -3.91
CA GLN A 185 -12.45 -1.21 -4.33
C GLN A 185 -12.18 -1.79 -5.73
N MET A 186 -12.24 -3.12 -5.86
CA MET A 186 -12.12 -3.83 -7.14
C MET A 186 -13.27 -4.82 -7.36
N ASN A 187 -14.03 -4.59 -8.41
CA ASN A 187 -15.23 -5.36 -8.73
C ASN A 187 -15.05 -6.14 -10.05
N ASP A 188 -15.50 -7.40 -10.09
CA ASP A 188 -15.53 -8.25 -11.28
C ASP A 188 -14.19 -8.30 -12.03
N SER A 189 -13.08 -8.18 -11.29
CA SER A 189 -11.72 -8.09 -11.81
C SER A 189 -10.94 -9.37 -11.53
N SER A 190 -9.88 -9.62 -12.29
CA SER A 190 -9.12 -10.88 -12.22
C SER A 190 -7.63 -10.68 -12.37
N ASN A 191 -6.83 -11.64 -11.87
CA ASN A 191 -5.37 -11.56 -11.83
C ASN A 191 -4.93 -10.27 -11.13
N ILE A 192 -5.34 -10.15 -9.87
CA ILE A 192 -5.15 -8.97 -9.02
C ILE A 192 -3.98 -9.22 -8.09
N VAL A 193 -3.06 -8.26 -7.98
CA VAL A 193 -2.01 -8.21 -6.98
C VAL A 193 -2.12 -6.88 -6.23
N ILE A 194 -2.29 -6.96 -4.90
CA ILE A 194 -2.27 -5.83 -3.97
C ILE A 194 -1.13 -6.11 -2.99
N SER A 195 0.02 -5.45 -3.19
CA SER A 195 1.23 -5.77 -2.42
C SER A 195 2.01 -4.55 -1.94
N GLY A 196 2.54 -4.60 -0.72
CA GLY A 196 3.46 -3.60 -0.18
C GLY A 196 2.82 -2.24 0.12
N ASN A 197 1.49 -2.13 0.17
CA ASN A 197 0.80 -0.85 0.31
C ASN A 197 0.60 -0.47 1.78
N TYR A 198 0.53 0.84 2.03
CA TYR A 198 0.05 1.42 3.29
C TYR A 198 -1.34 2.02 3.06
N LEU A 199 -2.36 1.46 3.70
CA LEU A 199 -3.76 1.82 3.50
C LEU A 199 -4.41 2.16 4.83
N ASP A 200 -4.81 3.42 5.01
CA ASP A 200 -5.28 3.93 6.30
C ASP A 200 -6.60 4.72 6.14
N GLN A 201 -7.64 4.26 6.82
CA GLN A 201 -8.96 4.86 6.85
C GLN A 201 -9.32 5.40 8.25
N THR A 202 -8.36 5.56 9.16
CA THR A 202 -8.62 6.03 10.54
C THR A 202 -9.18 7.46 10.59
N GLY A 203 -8.70 8.35 9.72
CA GLY A 203 -9.21 9.72 9.59
C GLY A 203 -10.40 9.85 8.65
N ALA A 204 -10.82 8.76 8.00
CA ALA A 204 -11.87 8.79 6.99
C ALA A 204 -13.27 8.94 7.59
N ALA A 205 -14.12 9.71 6.91
CA ALA A 205 -15.54 9.82 7.22
C ALA A 205 -16.35 8.84 6.35
N THR A 206 -16.24 7.55 6.66
CA THR A 206 -16.88 6.45 5.90
C THR A 206 -17.31 5.32 6.82
N PRO A 207 -18.45 4.64 6.56
CA PRO A 207 -18.82 3.40 7.24
C PRO A 207 -18.21 2.15 6.57
N LYS A 208 -17.43 2.33 5.49
CA LYS A 208 -16.86 1.25 4.67
C LYS A 208 -15.44 0.90 5.12
N GLY A 209 -14.79 -0.01 4.40
CA GLY A 209 -13.54 -0.61 4.81
C GLY A 209 -12.32 -0.07 4.06
N VAL A 210 -11.22 -0.78 4.21
CA VAL A 210 -9.96 -0.43 3.56
C VAL A 210 -9.90 -1.05 2.17
N ILE A 211 -10.02 -2.38 2.05
CA ILE A 211 -10.02 -3.10 0.77
C ILE A 211 -11.36 -3.79 0.55
N ALA A 212 -12.05 -3.49 -0.55
CA ALA A 212 -13.26 -4.17 -0.98
C ALA A 212 -13.05 -4.88 -2.34
N LEU A 213 -12.97 -6.21 -2.32
CA LEU A 213 -12.98 -7.04 -3.52
C LEU A 213 -14.35 -7.69 -3.68
N VAL A 214 -14.99 -7.50 -4.84
CA VAL A 214 -16.29 -8.11 -5.16
C VAL A 214 -16.18 -8.96 -6.41
N ARG A 215 -16.41 -10.26 -6.25
CA ARG A 215 -16.19 -11.29 -7.29
C ARG A 215 -14.77 -11.26 -7.89
N PRO A 216 -13.70 -11.19 -7.07
CA PRO A 216 -12.35 -11.31 -7.59
C PRO A 216 -12.07 -12.73 -8.09
N VAL A 217 -11.24 -12.86 -9.12
CA VAL A 217 -10.74 -14.17 -9.60
C VAL A 217 -9.22 -14.13 -9.67
N ASN A 218 -8.51 -15.06 -9.03
CA ASN A 218 -7.04 -15.04 -8.91
C ASN A 218 -6.56 -13.71 -8.30
N ALA A 219 -6.86 -13.51 -7.02
CA ALA A 219 -6.41 -12.32 -6.28
C ALA A 219 -5.37 -12.70 -5.23
N LEU A 220 -4.33 -11.88 -5.14
CA LEU A 220 -3.28 -11.94 -4.13
C LEU A 220 -3.25 -10.61 -3.38
N VAL A 221 -3.42 -10.65 -2.06
CA VAL A 221 -3.30 -9.50 -1.16
C VAL A 221 -2.23 -9.82 -0.13
N GLU A 222 -1.05 -9.20 -0.27
CA GLU A 222 0.11 -9.56 0.55
C GLU A 222 0.94 -8.38 1.03
N ASP A 223 1.63 -8.51 2.17
CA ASP A 223 2.60 -7.52 2.65
C ASP A 223 2.06 -6.08 2.77
N ASN A 224 0.77 -5.91 3.08
CA ASN A 224 0.17 -4.58 3.25
C ASN A 224 0.01 -4.22 4.73
N ALA A 225 0.10 -2.93 5.05
CA ALA A 225 -0.41 -2.35 6.29
C ALA A 225 -1.83 -1.81 6.02
N ILE A 226 -2.83 -2.34 6.73
CA ILE A 226 -4.26 -2.11 6.49
C ILE A 226 -4.90 -1.65 7.79
N ILE A 227 -5.21 -0.35 7.87
CA ILE A 227 -5.52 0.31 9.14
C ILE A 227 -6.88 1.01 9.06
N GLY A 228 -7.70 0.80 10.09
CA GLY A 228 -8.94 1.55 10.27
C GLY A 228 -10.13 1.02 9.48
N GLY A 229 -11.10 1.90 9.23
CA GLY A 229 -12.34 1.59 8.53
C GLY A 229 -13.33 0.73 9.34
N GLY A 230 -14.49 0.49 8.75
CA GLY A 230 -15.51 -0.43 9.27
C GLY A 230 -15.12 -1.91 9.11
N PHE A 231 -14.20 -2.22 8.20
CA PHE A 231 -13.56 -3.53 8.02
C PHE A 231 -12.20 -3.37 7.33
N GLY A 232 -11.28 -4.33 7.53
CA GLY A 232 -9.99 -4.35 6.83
C GLY A 232 -10.16 -4.74 5.36
N ILE A 233 -10.36 -6.02 5.09
CA ILE A 233 -10.52 -6.63 3.77
C ILE A 233 -11.89 -7.30 3.66
N GLY A 234 -12.72 -6.86 2.72
CA GLY A 234 -13.92 -7.57 2.29
C GLY A 234 -13.66 -8.25 0.96
N ALA A 235 -13.53 -9.58 0.92
CA ALA A 235 -13.26 -10.35 -0.29
C ALA A 235 -14.46 -11.24 -0.65
N GLN A 236 -15.52 -10.61 -1.15
CA GLN A 236 -16.83 -11.23 -1.34
C GLN A 236 -16.92 -11.95 -2.68
N ALA A 237 -17.53 -13.14 -2.67
CA ALA A 237 -17.87 -13.92 -3.86
C ALA A 237 -16.70 -14.24 -4.82
N GLY A 238 -15.49 -14.40 -4.28
CA GLY A 238 -14.29 -14.64 -5.07
C GLY A 238 -14.03 -16.11 -5.40
N THR A 239 -13.04 -16.33 -6.27
CA THR A 239 -12.51 -17.66 -6.58
C THR A 239 -10.99 -17.58 -6.70
N ASN A 240 -10.28 -18.48 -6.02
CA ASN A 240 -8.81 -18.51 -5.96
C ASN A 240 -8.25 -17.19 -5.42
N VAL A 241 -8.38 -16.98 -4.11
CA VAL A 241 -7.99 -15.75 -3.41
C VAL A 241 -7.00 -16.08 -2.31
N ALA A 242 -5.81 -15.48 -2.36
CA ALA A 242 -4.80 -15.56 -1.33
C ALA A 242 -4.69 -14.22 -0.58
N ILE A 243 -4.75 -14.26 0.74
CA ILE A 243 -4.59 -13.09 1.62
C ILE A 243 -3.56 -13.48 2.67
N HIS A 244 -2.32 -13.02 2.53
CA HIS A 244 -1.28 -13.40 3.48
C HIS A 244 -0.28 -12.31 3.85
N ASP A 245 0.39 -12.47 4.98
CA ASP A 245 1.48 -11.57 5.42
C ASP A 245 1.07 -10.09 5.55
N ASN A 246 -0.22 -9.81 5.74
CA ASN A 246 -0.71 -8.45 5.98
C ASN A 246 -0.74 -8.14 7.48
N ASP A 247 -0.51 -6.87 7.81
CA ASP A 247 -0.84 -6.29 9.11
C ASP A 247 -2.19 -5.59 9.01
N ILE A 248 -3.19 -6.06 9.76
CA ILE A 248 -4.58 -5.59 9.69
C ILE A 248 -5.04 -5.16 11.08
N SER A 249 -5.28 -3.85 11.25
CA SER A 249 -5.54 -3.28 12.58
C SER A 249 -6.50 -2.09 12.58
N GLY A 250 -6.95 -1.70 13.77
CA GLY A 250 -7.74 -0.47 13.99
C GLY A 250 -9.14 -0.47 13.36
N TYR A 251 -9.59 -1.59 12.79
CA TYR A 251 -10.90 -1.71 12.17
C TYR A 251 -11.98 -1.84 13.26
N GLY A 252 -12.98 -0.96 13.24
CA GLY A 252 -13.90 -0.86 14.36
C GLY A 252 -15.07 0.11 14.15
N GLY A 253 -15.73 0.45 15.25
CA GLY A 253 -16.90 1.34 15.25
C GLY A 253 -18.25 0.64 15.05
N TYR A 254 -18.24 -0.65 14.67
CA TYR A 254 -19.45 -1.46 14.57
C TYR A 254 -19.27 -2.85 15.16
N SER A 255 -20.34 -3.41 15.73
CA SER A 255 -20.33 -4.78 16.25
C SER A 255 -20.16 -5.86 15.18
N TRP A 256 -20.30 -5.49 13.91
CA TRP A 256 -20.14 -6.37 12.76
C TRP A 256 -18.77 -6.26 12.09
N SER A 257 -17.90 -5.32 12.51
CA SER A 257 -16.60 -5.07 11.89
C SER A 257 -15.70 -6.32 11.90
N TYR A 258 -14.89 -6.51 10.86
CA TYR A 258 -14.02 -7.67 10.72
C TYR A 258 -12.69 -7.28 10.05
N ALA A 259 -11.64 -8.05 10.32
CA ALA A 259 -10.36 -7.90 9.63
C ALA A 259 -10.51 -8.40 8.21
N ILE A 260 -11.00 -9.64 8.04
CA ILE A 260 -11.20 -10.28 6.73
C ILE A 260 -12.61 -10.85 6.69
N GLY A 261 -13.42 -10.43 5.71
CA GLY A 261 -14.80 -10.89 5.56
C GLY A 261 -15.09 -11.42 4.18
N LEU A 262 -15.77 -12.56 4.12
CA LEU A 262 -16.14 -13.24 2.87
C LEU A 262 -17.46 -14.02 3.02
N GLY A 263 -18.02 -14.43 1.89
CA GLY A 263 -19.22 -15.26 1.83
C GLY A 263 -20.54 -14.53 1.56
N ASP A 264 -20.52 -13.26 1.18
CA ASP A 264 -21.69 -12.51 0.70
C ASP A 264 -21.58 -12.25 -0.82
N GLN A 265 -22.65 -11.70 -1.41
CA GLN A 265 -22.73 -11.22 -2.80
C GLN A 265 -22.46 -12.28 -3.90
N GLY A 266 -22.41 -13.56 -3.55
CA GLY A 266 -22.20 -14.66 -4.49
C GLY A 266 -21.45 -15.84 -3.87
N ASP A 267 -21.17 -16.83 -4.70
CA ASP A 267 -20.39 -18.01 -4.30
C ASP A 267 -18.93 -17.65 -4.04
N THR A 268 -18.34 -18.26 -3.02
CA THR A 268 -16.97 -18.04 -2.57
C THR A 268 -16.23 -19.37 -2.54
N ARG A 269 -15.09 -19.48 -3.25
CA ARG A 269 -14.32 -20.74 -3.36
C ARG A 269 -12.82 -20.51 -3.33
N ASP A 270 -12.08 -21.48 -2.78
CA ASP A 270 -10.61 -21.57 -2.86
C ASP A 270 -9.93 -20.33 -2.25
N TYR A 271 -10.02 -20.19 -0.93
CA TYR A 271 -9.39 -19.10 -0.18
C TYR A 271 -8.24 -19.65 0.66
N ASP A 272 -7.08 -19.00 0.59
CA ASP A 272 -5.95 -19.21 1.47
C ASP A 272 -5.72 -17.91 2.26
N ILE A 273 -5.93 -17.96 3.57
CA ILE A 273 -5.77 -16.84 4.48
C ILE A 273 -4.71 -17.21 5.50
N SER A 274 -3.49 -16.69 5.32
CA SER A 274 -2.36 -17.15 6.13
C SER A 274 -1.33 -16.09 6.48
N GLY A 275 -0.53 -16.27 7.52
CA GLY A 275 0.56 -15.34 7.84
C GLY A 275 0.15 -13.92 8.26
N ASN A 276 -1.15 -13.59 8.32
CA ASN A 276 -1.59 -12.25 8.65
C ASN A 276 -1.46 -11.99 10.16
N TYR A 277 -1.11 -10.76 10.52
CA TYR A 277 -1.24 -10.25 11.87
C TYR A 277 -2.52 -9.42 11.97
N ILE A 278 -3.47 -9.88 12.77
CA ILE A 278 -4.81 -9.31 12.88
C ILE A 278 -5.02 -8.86 14.32
N HIS A 279 -5.13 -7.55 14.54
CA HIS A 279 -5.23 -7.00 15.89
C HIS A 279 -6.08 -5.74 16.03
N ASP A 280 -6.26 -5.25 17.25
CA ASP A 280 -6.97 -4.02 17.62
C ASP A 280 -8.34 -3.87 16.93
N GLY A 281 -9.16 -4.91 17.06
CA GLY A 281 -10.32 -5.11 16.19
C GLY A 281 -11.54 -5.73 16.84
N VAL A 282 -12.54 -6.04 16.00
CA VAL A 282 -13.78 -6.71 16.43
C VAL A 282 -13.73 -8.20 16.15
N TRP A 283 -14.02 -8.63 14.92
CA TRP A 283 -13.88 -10.02 14.49
C TRP A 283 -12.58 -10.19 13.69
N GLY A 284 -11.94 -11.36 13.76
CA GLY A 284 -10.79 -11.67 12.91
C GLY A 284 -11.24 -11.98 11.48
N VAL A 285 -11.33 -13.27 11.15
CA VAL A 285 -11.91 -13.75 9.88
C VAL A 285 -13.39 -14.07 10.04
N ALA A 286 -14.22 -13.53 9.16
CA ALA A 286 -15.67 -13.72 9.16
C ALA A 286 -16.17 -14.35 7.84
N VAL A 287 -16.56 -15.63 7.92
CA VAL A 287 -17.31 -16.34 6.87
C VAL A 287 -18.80 -16.17 7.16
N SER A 288 -19.39 -15.12 6.58
CA SER A 288 -20.74 -14.65 6.93
C SER A 288 -21.45 -14.00 5.74
N ALA A 289 -22.71 -13.62 5.91
CA ALA A 289 -23.48 -12.88 4.90
C ALA A 289 -24.64 -12.10 5.52
N ALA A 290 -24.97 -10.95 4.94
CA ALA A 290 -26.18 -10.22 5.27
C ALA A 290 -27.43 -10.92 4.69
N GLY A 291 -28.50 -10.96 5.47
CA GLY A 291 -29.76 -11.58 5.04
C GLY A 291 -29.74 -13.11 5.02
N THR A 292 -30.62 -13.71 4.20
CA THR A 292 -30.92 -15.15 4.18
C THR A 292 -30.60 -15.83 2.85
N THR A 293 -29.96 -15.12 1.92
CA THR A 293 -29.58 -15.68 0.62
C THR A 293 -28.56 -16.80 0.81
N THR A 294 -28.77 -17.90 0.10
CA THR A 294 -27.87 -19.05 0.15
C THR A 294 -26.84 -18.93 -0.97
N TYR A 295 -25.57 -18.97 -0.58
CA TYR A 295 -24.41 -19.01 -1.47
C TYR A 295 -23.54 -20.20 -1.09
N VAL A 296 -22.75 -20.68 -2.05
CA VAL A 296 -21.70 -21.67 -1.80
C VAL A 296 -20.49 -20.98 -1.16
N ARG A 297 -19.89 -21.63 -0.16
CA ARG A 297 -18.68 -21.20 0.56
C ARG A 297 -17.83 -22.44 0.76
N GLU A 298 -16.88 -22.67 -0.11
CA GLU A 298 -16.12 -23.93 -0.13
C GLU A 298 -14.62 -23.65 -0.12
N ASP A 299 -13.87 -24.59 0.47
CA ASP A 299 -12.42 -24.63 0.43
C ASP A 299 -11.78 -23.31 0.91
N ILE A 300 -12.20 -22.88 2.12
CA ILE A 300 -11.67 -21.70 2.82
C ILE A 300 -10.67 -22.16 3.88
N ASP A 301 -9.39 -22.02 3.61
CA ASP A 301 -8.32 -22.39 4.54
C ASP A 301 -7.76 -21.17 5.27
N ILE A 302 -7.68 -21.26 6.59
CA ILE A 302 -7.26 -20.15 7.46
C ILE A 302 -6.21 -20.67 8.43
N HIS A 303 -4.95 -20.36 8.17
CA HIS A 303 -3.84 -20.95 8.91
C HIS A 303 -2.64 -20.05 9.12
N ASN A 304 -1.83 -20.31 10.15
CA ASN A 304 -0.61 -19.54 10.42
C ASN A 304 -0.82 -18.02 10.57
N ASN A 305 -2.02 -17.58 10.96
CA ASN A 305 -2.27 -16.18 11.30
C ASN A 305 -2.05 -15.96 12.80
N VAL A 306 -1.82 -14.70 13.17
CA VAL A 306 -1.78 -14.24 14.56
C VAL A 306 -3.00 -13.36 14.81
N PHE A 307 -3.79 -13.68 15.84
CA PHE A 307 -4.95 -12.91 16.26
C PHE A 307 -4.74 -12.36 17.66
N ASP A 308 -4.75 -11.04 17.81
CA ASP A 308 -4.50 -10.34 19.08
C ASP A 308 -5.53 -9.21 19.29
N ASP A 309 -5.73 -8.77 20.54
CA ASP A 309 -6.65 -7.68 20.95
C ASP A 309 -7.97 -7.58 20.14
N LEU A 310 -8.68 -8.71 20.03
CA LEU A 310 -9.99 -8.77 19.39
C LEU A 310 -11.11 -8.77 20.41
N SER A 311 -12.04 -7.82 20.28
CA SER A 311 -13.21 -7.75 21.16
C SER A 311 -14.25 -8.86 20.91
N GLN A 312 -14.11 -9.64 19.84
CA GLN A 312 -14.89 -10.85 19.54
C GLN A 312 -13.98 -12.04 19.23
N ALA A 313 -14.38 -12.95 18.33
CA ALA A 313 -13.61 -14.15 18.05
C ALA A 313 -12.65 -13.97 16.86
N ALA A 314 -11.52 -14.69 16.91
CA ALA A 314 -10.57 -14.82 15.80
C ALA A 314 -11.25 -15.39 14.55
N LEU A 315 -12.14 -16.37 14.70
CA LEU A 315 -12.95 -16.91 13.61
C LEU A 315 -14.45 -16.79 13.87
N LYS A 316 -15.19 -16.34 12.86
CA LYS A 316 -16.66 -16.45 12.80
C LYS A 316 -17.11 -17.24 11.58
N VAL A 317 -17.89 -18.30 11.78
CA VAL A 317 -18.54 -19.05 10.68
C VAL A 317 -20.02 -19.26 11.01
N ASP A 318 -20.88 -18.42 10.43
CA ASP A 318 -22.32 -18.41 10.72
C ASP A 318 -23.22 -18.79 9.55
N ARG A 319 -22.62 -19.24 8.44
CA ARG A 319 -23.30 -19.74 7.24
C ARG A 319 -22.70 -21.09 6.83
N PRO A 320 -23.46 -21.98 6.17
CA PRO A 320 -22.90 -23.22 5.62
C PRO A 320 -21.65 -22.92 4.80
N ALA A 321 -20.54 -23.53 5.20
CA ALA A 321 -19.23 -23.37 4.60
C ALA A 321 -18.38 -24.64 4.80
N SER A 322 -17.44 -24.88 3.90
CA SER A 322 -16.34 -25.85 4.09
C SER A 322 -14.98 -25.17 4.07
N GLY A 323 -14.03 -25.76 4.79
CA GLY A 323 -12.71 -25.17 5.00
C GLY A 323 -12.01 -25.70 6.24
N SER A 324 -11.01 -24.98 6.74
CA SER A 324 -10.31 -25.31 7.97
C SER A 324 -9.76 -24.07 8.68
N PHE A 325 -9.60 -24.18 10.00
CA PHE A 325 -8.98 -23.14 10.83
C PHE A 325 -7.91 -23.76 11.73
N HIS A 326 -6.64 -23.66 11.33
CA HIS A 326 -5.58 -24.42 11.96
C HIS A 326 -4.21 -23.75 12.02
N ASP A 327 -3.36 -24.20 12.94
CA ASP A 327 -1.98 -23.70 13.09
C ASP A 327 -1.89 -22.17 13.25
N ASN A 328 -2.94 -21.54 13.80
CA ASN A 328 -2.96 -20.11 14.11
C ASN A 328 -2.52 -19.86 15.55
N VAL A 329 -1.98 -18.67 15.80
CA VAL A 329 -1.69 -18.15 17.14
C VAL A 329 -2.80 -17.21 17.56
N ILE A 330 -3.39 -17.45 18.73
CA ILE A 330 -4.54 -16.68 19.22
C ILE A 330 -4.21 -16.16 20.63
N ALA A 331 -4.24 -14.86 20.84
CA ALA A 331 -4.00 -14.28 22.15
C ALA A 331 -4.97 -14.84 23.20
N SER A 332 -4.49 -14.98 24.44
CA SER A 332 -5.22 -15.71 25.49
C SER A 332 -6.57 -15.07 25.89
N ASP A 333 -6.72 -13.78 25.61
CA ASP A 333 -7.90 -12.96 25.81
C ASP A 333 -8.84 -12.93 24.58
N VAL A 334 -8.40 -13.43 23.44
CA VAL A 334 -9.21 -13.55 22.22
C VAL A 334 -9.99 -14.87 22.22
N THR A 335 -11.29 -14.80 21.91
CA THR A 335 -12.10 -16.01 21.74
C THR A 335 -11.66 -16.75 20.47
N PRO A 336 -11.30 -18.06 20.52
CA PRO A 336 -10.76 -18.73 19.32
C PRO A 336 -11.73 -18.77 18.14
N TYR A 337 -13.00 -19.12 18.37
CA TYR A 337 -13.98 -19.19 17.30
C TYR A 337 -15.43 -19.05 17.78
N SER A 338 -16.29 -18.63 16.86
CA SER A 338 -17.74 -18.65 16.94
C SER A 338 -18.29 -19.34 15.69
N ILE A 339 -18.42 -20.67 15.74
CA ILE A 339 -18.91 -21.51 14.65
C ILE A 339 -20.33 -22.01 14.98
N SER A 340 -21.21 -21.96 14.00
CA SER A 340 -22.59 -22.45 14.13
C SER A 340 -22.65 -23.93 14.55
N PRO A 341 -23.56 -24.33 15.45
CA PRO A 341 -23.73 -25.74 15.82
C PRO A 341 -24.00 -26.67 14.63
N ALA A 342 -24.70 -26.20 13.59
CA ALA A 342 -24.97 -26.98 12.39
C ALA A 342 -23.70 -27.31 11.59
N ILE A 343 -22.72 -26.40 11.58
CA ILE A 343 -21.45 -26.56 10.87
C ILE A 343 -20.53 -27.49 11.66
N ILE A 344 -20.50 -27.33 12.99
CA ILE A 344 -19.80 -28.26 13.90
C ILE A 344 -20.36 -29.68 13.74
N ALA A 345 -21.68 -29.83 13.74
CA ALA A 345 -22.34 -31.13 13.58
C ALA A 345 -22.08 -31.77 12.20
N ALA A 346 -21.94 -30.95 11.15
CA ALA A 346 -21.60 -31.41 9.81
C ALA A 346 -20.10 -31.68 9.64
N ASN A 347 -19.25 -31.20 10.55
CA ASN A 347 -17.79 -31.29 10.50
C ASN A 347 -17.20 -30.77 9.17
N THR A 348 -17.78 -29.70 8.62
CA THR A 348 -17.32 -29.11 7.35
C THR A 348 -16.25 -28.05 7.53
N PHE A 349 -16.06 -27.54 8.75
CA PHE A 349 -15.08 -26.50 9.08
C PHE A 349 -14.32 -26.87 10.37
N PRO A 350 -13.45 -27.89 10.35
CA PRO A 350 -12.65 -28.30 11.50
C PRO A 350 -11.72 -27.20 12.03
N VAL A 351 -11.48 -27.25 13.34
CA VAL A 351 -10.55 -26.40 14.08
C VAL A 351 -9.47 -27.31 14.68
N SER A 352 -8.18 -27.05 14.42
CA SER A 352 -7.09 -27.91 14.91
C SER A 352 -5.78 -27.15 15.09
N ASN A 353 -4.91 -27.61 15.98
CA ASN A 353 -3.53 -27.10 16.14
C ASN A 353 -3.36 -25.58 16.36
N ASN A 354 -4.41 -24.85 16.73
CA ASN A 354 -4.27 -23.46 17.12
C ASN A 354 -3.66 -23.40 18.52
N THR A 355 -2.71 -22.50 18.74
CA THR A 355 -2.00 -22.32 20.00
C THR A 355 -2.25 -20.93 20.55
N THR A 356 -2.06 -20.75 21.86
CA THR A 356 -2.01 -19.39 22.43
C THR A 356 -0.69 -18.69 22.10
N LEU A 357 -0.62 -17.36 22.25
CA LEU A 357 0.65 -16.62 22.17
C LEU A 357 1.70 -17.21 23.12
N ASP A 358 1.31 -17.48 24.37
CA ASP A 358 2.20 -18.07 25.38
C ASP A 358 2.69 -19.48 24.97
N GLU A 359 1.82 -20.31 24.39
CA GLU A 359 2.16 -21.65 23.92
C GLU A 359 3.08 -21.61 22.69
N ALA A 360 2.84 -20.68 21.77
CA ALA A 360 3.70 -20.44 20.61
C ALA A 360 5.10 -19.99 21.06
N GLN A 361 5.16 -19.02 21.98
CA GLN A 361 6.40 -18.57 22.61
C GLN A 361 7.11 -19.70 23.36
N ALA A 362 6.39 -20.51 24.14
CA ALA A 362 6.96 -21.65 24.85
C ALA A 362 7.49 -22.74 23.90
N THR A 363 6.83 -22.96 22.76
CA THR A 363 7.28 -23.90 21.73
C THR A 363 8.52 -23.37 21.01
N LEU A 364 8.60 -22.07 20.76
CA LEU A 364 9.79 -21.39 20.23
C LEU A 364 10.97 -21.47 21.21
N LEU A 365 10.69 -21.29 22.51
CA LEU A 365 11.68 -21.46 23.58
C LEU A 365 12.13 -22.93 23.71
N ALA A 366 11.22 -23.90 23.57
CA ALA A 366 11.58 -25.31 23.63
C ALA A 366 12.34 -25.81 22.39
N SER A 367 12.04 -25.26 21.20
CA SER A 367 12.77 -25.58 19.97
C SER A 367 14.17 -24.97 19.95
N SER A 368 14.35 -23.76 20.48
CA SER A 368 15.66 -23.15 20.71
C SER A 368 16.48 -23.88 21.77
N ASP A 369 15.85 -24.37 22.84
CA ASP A 369 16.53 -25.21 23.87
C ASP A 369 16.97 -26.57 23.29
N SER A 370 16.24 -27.10 22.29
CA SER A 370 16.63 -28.33 21.57
C SER A 370 17.84 -28.15 20.64
N LEU A 371 18.10 -26.92 20.19
CA LEU A 371 19.31 -26.53 19.44
C LEU A 371 20.48 -26.16 20.38
N ALA A 372 20.20 -25.89 21.66
CA ALA A 372 21.16 -25.49 22.68
C ALA A 372 21.69 -26.65 23.56
N VAL A 373 21.61 -27.92 23.11
CA VAL A 373 22.36 -29.02 23.74
C VAL A 373 23.85 -28.91 23.35
N GLY A 374 24.46 -27.84 23.85
CA GLY A 374 25.81 -27.37 23.56
C GLY A 374 26.19 -26.27 24.55
N ASP A 375 26.39 -26.67 25.80
CA ASP A 375 27.07 -25.94 26.89
C ASP A 375 26.29 -24.89 27.70
N THR A 376 26.53 -24.93 29.01
CA THR A 376 25.78 -24.31 30.10
C THR A 376 26.21 -22.88 30.44
N THR A 377 25.24 -22.04 30.82
CA THR A 377 25.20 -21.02 31.93
C THR A 377 24.69 -19.62 31.52
N HIS A 378 23.79 -19.07 32.37
CA HIS A 378 23.30 -17.68 32.47
C HIS A 378 22.15 -17.25 31.53
N THR A 379 20.88 -17.19 31.99
CA THR A 379 20.11 -16.14 32.72
C THR A 379 19.62 -14.95 31.88
N ASP A 380 18.29 -14.84 31.85
CA ASP A 380 17.38 -13.70 31.57
C ASP A 380 17.11 -13.25 30.12
N THR A 381 15.85 -13.50 29.73
CA THR A 381 14.91 -12.86 28.79
C THR A 381 15.42 -11.81 27.78
N ALA A 382 15.22 -12.08 26.49
CA ALA A 382 15.14 -11.10 25.40
C ALA A 382 14.13 -11.55 24.32
N PRO A 383 13.49 -10.63 23.56
CA PRO A 383 12.40 -10.98 22.63
C PRO A 383 12.91 -11.69 21.36
N ALA A 384 11.99 -12.34 20.63
CA ALA A 384 12.33 -13.27 19.53
C ALA A 384 12.96 -12.59 18.29
N LEU A 385 12.57 -11.35 18.00
CA LEU A 385 13.16 -10.43 17.02
C LEU A 385 12.77 -9.02 17.51
N VAL A 386 13.73 -8.11 17.60
CA VAL A 386 13.51 -6.74 18.10
C VAL A 386 14.21 -5.77 17.18
N ALA A 387 13.43 -4.94 16.50
CA ALA A 387 13.88 -3.71 15.91
C ALA A 387 14.01 -2.67 17.03
N THR A 388 15.12 -1.94 17.09
CA THR A 388 15.38 -0.94 18.13
C THR A 388 15.72 0.39 17.50
N HIS A 389 15.02 1.44 17.92
CA HIS A 389 15.16 2.78 17.38
C HIS A 389 16.62 3.24 17.25
N ASP A 390 16.97 3.61 16.03
CA ASP A 390 18.29 4.11 15.67
C ASP A 390 18.29 5.62 15.65
N SER A 391 19.42 6.20 16.05
CA SER A 391 19.59 7.64 15.94
C SER A 391 21.00 8.03 15.52
N LEU A 392 21.06 8.95 14.56
CA LEU A 392 22.27 9.67 14.16
C LEU A 392 22.12 11.13 14.53
N LYS A 393 23.16 11.72 15.16
CA LYS A 393 23.21 13.14 15.45
C LYS A 393 24.36 13.80 14.71
N ILE A 394 24.02 14.72 13.82
CA ILE A 394 24.97 15.50 13.01
C ILE A 394 25.05 16.91 13.60
N SER A 395 26.23 17.26 14.11
CA SER A 395 26.53 18.59 14.67
C SER A 395 27.84 19.18 14.13
N SER A 396 28.48 18.49 13.19
CA SER A 396 29.70 18.97 12.51
C SER A 396 29.83 18.32 11.12
N ASP A 397 30.29 19.09 10.13
CA ASP A 397 30.66 18.67 8.77
C ASP A 397 29.49 18.25 7.85
N LEU A 398 29.17 19.14 6.88
CA LEU A 398 28.15 18.94 5.84
C LEU A 398 28.66 18.15 4.62
N ASP A 399 29.98 18.12 4.41
CA ASP A 399 30.57 17.57 3.18
C ASP A 399 31.01 16.11 3.33
N ALA A 400 30.96 15.57 4.56
CA ALA A 400 31.29 14.18 4.86
C ALA A 400 30.04 13.29 4.89
N ALA A 401 30.16 12.09 4.32
CA ALA A 401 29.19 11.03 4.52
C ALA A 401 29.30 10.50 5.97
N HIS A 402 28.18 10.53 6.68
CA HIS A 402 28.04 10.00 8.03
C HIS A 402 27.60 8.55 7.94
N ASN A 403 28.23 7.65 8.71
CA ASN A 403 28.05 6.21 8.56
C ASN A 403 27.48 5.61 9.86
N GLY A 404 26.71 4.55 9.73
CA GLY A 404 26.22 3.73 10.85
C GLY A 404 25.71 2.39 10.35
N ASN A 405 25.13 1.58 11.24
CA ASN A 405 24.44 0.35 10.85
C ASN A 405 23.11 0.25 11.60
N ILE A 406 22.00 0.12 10.85
CA ILE A 406 20.62 0.06 11.38
C ILE A 406 20.34 -1.24 12.15
N LEU A 407 21.10 -2.30 11.87
CA LEU A 407 20.92 -3.60 12.52
C LEU A 407 21.82 -3.78 13.75
N GLU A 408 22.63 -2.78 14.13
CA GLU A 408 23.68 -2.93 15.16
C GLU A 408 23.10 -3.15 16.57
N ASN A 409 21.98 -2.48 16.88
CA ASN A 409 21.27 -2.56 18.14
C ASN A 409 20.04 -3.49 18.08
N ASP A 410 19.70 -4.00 16.89
CA ASP A 410 18.66 -4.99 16.69
C ASP A 410 19.07 -6.34 17.24
N SER A 411 18.09 -7.14 17.63
CA SER A 411 18.37 -8.46 18.17
C SER A 411 17.43 -9.50 17.60
N SER A 412 17.98 -10.68 17.33
CA SER A 412 17.21 -11.86 16.96
C SER A 412 17.67 -13.03 17.82
N ALA A 413 16.72 -13.80 18.34
CA ALA A 413 17.02 -14.97 19.14
C ALA A 413 17.81 -16.04 18.35
N ASN A 414 17.69 -16.06 17.01
CA ASN A 414 18.41 -16.99 16.14
C ASN A 414 19.73 -16.43 15.58
N GLY A 415 20.10 -15.19 15.93
CA GLY A 415 21.30 -14.50 15.47
C GLY A 415 21.30 -14.08 14.01
N THR A 416 20.17 -14.25 13.30
CA THR A 416 19.97 -13.79 11.93
C THR A 416 19.16 -12.50 11.95
N LEU A 417 19.68 -11.46 11.31
CA LEU A 417 19.01 -10.19 11.07
C LEU A 417 19.12 -9.88 9.58
N LEU A 418 17.98 -9.72 8.93
CA LEU A 418 17.87 -9.38 7.52
C LEU A 418 17.08 -8.09 7.40
N LEU A 419 17.73 -7.03 6.91
CA LEU A 419 17.02 -5.82 6.53
C LEU A 419 16.20 -6.12 5.26
N ARG A 420 14.87 -6.09 5.37
CA ARG A 420 13.96 -6.43 4.27
C ARG A 420 13.46 -5.21 3.55
N ARG A 421 13.11 -4.17 4.31
CA ARG A 421 12.57 -2.92 3.78
C ARG A 421 13.23 -1.73 4.45
N PHE A 422 13.39 -0.66 3.66
CA PHE A 422 13.81 0.65 4.14
C PHE A 422 12.94 1.70 3.44
N GLU A 423 12.10 2.41 4.21
CA GLU A 423 11.02 3.29 3.73
C GLU A 423 10.15 2.63 2.64
N GLY A 424 9.75 1.38 2.89
CA GLY A 424 8.92 0.60 1.98
C GLY A 424 9.66 -0.01 0.77
N GLU A 425 10.86 0.45 0.42
CA GLU A 425 11.67 -0.12 -0.67
C GLU A 425 12.34 -1.44 -0.26
N TYR A 426 12.47 -2.37 -1.21
CA TYR A 426 13.22 -3.61 -0.97
C TYR A 426 14.71 -3.35 -0.90
N VAL A 427 15.37 -3.81 0.17
CA VAL A 427 16.83 -3.75 0.27
C VAL A 427 17.43 -5.04 -0.30
N ASP A 428 17.88 -4.97 -1.55
CA ASP A 428 18.58 -6.07 -2.21
C ASP A 428 20.11 -5.95 -2.07
N LYS A 429 20.85 -6.82 -2.75
CA LYS A 429 22.33 -6.86 -2.69
C LYS A 429 23.04 -5.57 -3.12
N ASP A 430 22.35 -4.68 -3.83
CA ASP A 430 22.88 -3.40 -4.32
C ASP A 430 22.51 -2.23 -3.39
N GLY A 431 21.77 -2.51 -2.31
CA GLY A 431 21.28 -1.50 -1.37
C GLY A 431 20.19 -0.61 -1.95
N VAL A 432 19.73 0.35 -1.15
CA VAL A 432 18.71 1.33 -1.52
C VAL A 432 19.23 2.73 -1.24
N THR A 433 19.11 3.64 -2.20
CA THR A 433 19.41 5.07 -2.01
C THR A 433 18.15 5.90 -2.05
N LEU A 434 17.84 6.60 -0.96
CA LEU A 434 16.69 7.49 -0.84
C LEU A 434 17.11 8.92 -0.58
N THR A 435 16.32 9.85 -1.09
CA THR A 435 16.48 11.29 -0.80
C THR A 435 15.48 11.69 0.28
N GLY A 436 15.98 11.93 1.48
CA GLY A 436 15.21 12.49 2.59
C GLY A 436 14.91 13.98 2.42
N GLN A 437 14.25 14.55 3.42
CA GLN A 437 13.92 15.97 3.46
C GLN A 437 15.17 16.83 3.59
N TYR A 438 16.20 16.38 4.30
CA TYR A 438 17.40 17.17 4.58
C TYR A 438 18.71 16.57 4.04
N GLY A 439 18.67 15.37 3.45
CA GLY A 439 19.85 14.72 2.88
C GLY A 439 19.52 13.51 2.02
N THR A 440 20.54 12.71 1.72
CA THR A 440 20.43 11.46 0.97
C THR A 440 21.02 10.34 1.81
N ILE A 441 20.30 9.22 1.90
CA ILE A 441 20.76 8.02 2.58
C ILE A 441 20.92 6.87 1.58
N HIS A 442 22.01 6.12 1.70
CA HIS A 442 22.18 4.81 1.08
C HIS A 442 22.26 3.76 2.17
N VAL A 443 21.49 2.67 2.05
CA VAL A 443 21.44 1.57 3.02
C VAL A 443 21.69 0.26 2.28
N ASP A 444 22.67 -0.50 2.74
CA ASP A 444 23.03 -1.82 2.25
C ASP A 444 22.20 -2.93 2.92
N SER A 445 22.14 -4.10 2.31
CA SER A 445 21.36 -5.24 2.82
C SER A 445 21.81 -5.80 4.18
N ASP A 446 23.03 -5.48 4.60
CA ASP A 446 23.59 -5.82 5.92
C ASP A 446 23.40 -4.71 6.96
N GLY A 447 22.61 -3.69 6.63
CA GLY A 447 22.24 -2.60 7.53
C GLY A 447 23.21 -1.43 7.55
N ASP A 448 24.41 -1.58 6.95
CA ASP A 448 25.36 -0.48 6.83
C ASP A 448 24.70 0.65 6.03
N TYR A 449 24.77 1.87 6.54
CA TYR A 449 24.23 3.03 5.86
C TYR A 449 25.20 4.20 5.82
N THR A 450 25.02 5.03 4.80
CA THR A 450 25.69 6.32 4.65
C THR A 450 24.64 7.40 4.46
N TYR A 451 24.71 8.47 5.25
CA TYR A 451 23.86 9.66 5.12
C TYR A 451 24.71 10.88 4.80
N THR A 452 24.32 11.61 3.76
CA THR A 452 24.95 12.88 3.37
C THR A 452 23.91 13.99 3.47
N ALA A 453 24.16 14.98 4.32
CA ALA A 453 23.29 16.14 4.45
C ALA A 453 23.36 17.00 3.18
N ASP A 454 22.23 17.55 2.75
CA ASP A 454 22.16 18.45 1.60
C ASP A 454 22.23 19.91 2.09
N ALA A 455 23.39 20.53 1.92
CA ALA A 455 23.64 21.91 2.32
C ALA A 455 22.65 22.92 1.67
N ALA A 456 22.14 22.64 0.47
CA ALA A 456 21.15 23.51 -0.17
C ALA A 456 19.78 23.41 0.51
N LYS A 457 19.39 22.22 1.00
CA LYS A 457 18.14 22.01 1.74
C LYS A 457 18.19 22.57 3.16
N LEU A 458 19.39 22.67 3.74
CA LEU A 458 19.60 23.26 5.06
C LEU A 458 19.77 24.79 5.04
N ALA A 459 19.99 25.39 3.86
CA ALA A 459 20.25 26.81 3.71
C ALA A 459 19.08 27.67 4.22
N GLY A 460 19.36 28.52 5.23
CA GLY A 460 18.38 29.44 5.80
C GLY A 460 17.51 28.85 6.92
N LEU A 461 17.76 27.61 7.33
CA LEU A 461 17.20 27.01 8.54
C LEU A 461 18.06 27.35 9.77
N SER A 462 17.52 27.12 10.96
CA SER A 462 18.21 27.30 12.26
C SER A 462 17.68 26.31 13.29
N GLY A 463 18.50 25.92 14.27
CA GLY A 463 18.14 24.94 15.31
C GLY A 463 18.21 23.48 14.84
N ASP A 464 17.48 22.60 15.52
CA ASP A 464 17.44 21.16 15.22
C ASP A 464 16.41 20.83 14.14
N VAL A 465 16.81 20.08 13.10
CA VAL A 465 15.94 19.48 12.09
C VAL A 465 16.18 17.97 12.00
N SER A 466 15.27 17.20 11.41
CA SER A 466 15.43 15.74 11.35
C SER A 466 14.83 15.08 10.12
N ASP A 467 15.52 14.09 9.57
CA ASP A 467 14.93 13.05 8.72
C ASP A 467 14.58 11.83 9.58
N THR A 468 13.49 11.13 9.26
CA THR A 468 13.11 9.85 9.88
C THR A 468 12.80 8.84 8.80
N PHE A 469 13.37 7.64 8.93
CA PHE A 469 13.19 6.53 7.98
C PHE A 469 12.72 5.27 8.73
N HIS A 470 11.64 4.62 8.30
CA HIS A 470 11.13 3.37 8.82
C HIS A 470 11.82 2.19 8.17
N TYR A 471 12.06 1.13 8.92
CA TYR A 471 12.64 -0.09 8.40
C TYR A 471 11.92 -1.33 8.91
N LYS A 472 12.06 -2.45 8.18
CA LYS A 472 11.52 -3.77 8.54
C LYS A 472 12.63 -4.80 8.52
N ILE A 473 12.82 -5.49 9.63
CA ILE A 473 13.76 -6.60 9.77
C ILE A 473 13.04 -7.93 9.77
N SER A 474 13.79 -9.01 9.49
CA SER A 474 13.32 -10.38 9.60
C SER A 474 14.46 -11.27 10.07
N ASP A 475 14.13 -12.33 10.80
CA ASP A 475 15.12 -13.31 11.27
C ASP A 475 15.36 -14.47 10.27
N GLY A 476 14.83 -14.36 9.04
CA GLY A 476 14.91 -15.41 8.02
C GLY A 476 13.88 -16.53 8.17
N THR A 477 13.10 -16.53 9.25
CA THR A 477 11.91 -17.37 9.41
C THR A 477 10.74 -16.68 8.72
N SER A 478 9.94 -17.44 7.97
CA SER A 478 8.65 -16.95 7.48
C SER A 478 7.82 -16.45 8.66
N LEU A 479 7.23 -15.25 8.54
CA LEU A 479 6.34 -14.62 9.54
C LEU A 479 7.01 -14.01 10.79
N HIS A 480 8.33 -13.93 10.83
CA HIS A 480 9.04 -13.18 11.88
C HIS A 480 9.60 -11.89 11.30
N PHE A 481 8.95 -10.79 11.64
CA PHE A 481 9.35 -9.44 11.29
C PHE A 481 9.14 -8.49 12.45
N ASP A 482 9.96 -7.45 12.51
CA ASP A 482 9.77 -6.32 13.40
C ASP A 482 10.11 -5.02 12.65
N THR A 483 9.63 -3.88 13.15
CA THR A 483 9.80 -2.58 12.51
C THR A 483 10.16 -1.52 13.53
N ASP A 484 11.10 -0.64 13.17
CA ASP A 484 11.34 0.59 13.91
C ASP A 484 11.84 1.67 12.91
N THR A 485 12.52 2.69 13.42
CA THR A 485 12.89 3.90 12.72
C THR A 485 14.33 4.29 12.97
N LEU A 486 14.97 4.84 11.93
CA LEU A 486 16.21 5.60 12.01
C LEU A 486 15.87 7.10 11.99
N SER A 487 16.18 7.80 13.07
CA SER A 487 16.08 9.26 13.13
C SER A 487 17.45 9.93 12.99
N ILE A 488 17.57 10.82 12.01
CA ILE A 488 18.77 11.59 11.75
C ILE A 488 18.52 13.03 12.16
N SER A 489 19.03 13.42 13.32
CA SER A 489 18.93 14.79 13.84
C SER A 489 20.13 15.63 13.42
N ILE A 490 19.88 16.81 12.88
CA ILE A 490 20.87 17.74 12.36
C ILE A 490 20.74 19.06 13.13
N HIS A 491 21.80 19.46 13.85
CA HIS A 491 21.86 20.75 14.50
C HIS A 491 22.44 21.79 13.56
N VAL A 492 21.59 22.59 12.93
CA VAL A 492 21.96 23.49 11.82
C VAL A 492 22.89 24.62 12.26
N ASP A 493 22.73 25.11 13.50
CA ASP A 493 23.49 26.26 13.99
C ASP A 493 24.99 25.97 14.17
N ASP A 494 25.35 24.72 14.45
CA ASP A 494 26.74 24.28 14.61
C ASP A 494 27.42 23.97 13.26
N LEU A 495 26.65 23.87 12.17
CA LEU A 495 27.12 23.50 10.83
C LEU A 495 27.48 24.71 9.94
N LEU A 496 27.08 25.92 10.34
CA LEU A 496 27.26 27.16 9.57
C LEU A 496 28.38 28.07 10.14
N THR A 497 29.31 27.52 10.94
CA THR A 497 30.40 28.27 11.58
C THR A 497 31.73 28.28 10.83
#